data_AF-A0A7X9JLD8-F1
#
_entry.id   AF-A0A7X9JLD8-F1
#
_cell.length_a   1.000
_cell.length_b   1.000
_cell.length_c   1.000
_cell.angle_alpha   90.00
_cell.angle_beta   90.00
_cell.angle_gamma   90.00
#
_symmetry.space_group_name_H-M   'P 1'
#
loop_
_entity.id
_entity.type
_entity.pdbx_description
1 polymer ?
#
loop_
_entity_poly.entity_id
_entity_poly.type
_entity_poly.pdbx_seq_one_letter_code
_entity_poly.pdbx_strand_id
1 'polypeptide(L)'
;MKHVLLSLFFVITFFGVYAKKVDIETAKKAAKNVYYIKANNFFQKSLSDINVSWVYTEFYNNEPVYYVFNVNNTEGFVIISADDIAKPIIGYSFEGPYPVFNQPPQFTEWMGGYK
;
A
#
# COMPACT_ATOMS: atom_id res chain seq x y z
N MET A 1 -14.88 -18.20 -41.40
CA MET A 1 -15.07 -18.94 -40.13
C MET A 1 -13.83 -18.91 -39.22
N LYS A 2 -12.61 -19.21 -39.72
CA LYS A 2 -11.37 -19.18 -38.90
C LYS A 2 -11.10 -17.82 -38.24
N HIS A 3 -11.27 -16.71 -38.97
CA HIS A 3 -11.09 -15.37 -38.42
C HIS A 3 -12.15 -14.98 -37.38
N VAL A 4 -13.40 -15.44 -37.56
CA VAL A 4 -14.48 -15.24 -36.60
C VAL A 4 -14.22 -16.01 -35.30
N LEU A 5 -13.70 -17.24 -35.41
CA LEU A 5 -13.29 -18.04 -34.24
C LEU A 5 -12.13 -17.36 -33.47
N LEU A 6 -11.17 -16.79 -34.21
CA LEU A 6 -10.03 -16.08 -33.63
C LEU A 6 -10.48 -14.79 -32.91
N SER A 7 -11.42 -14.05 -33.50
CA SER A 7 -12.03 -12.87 -32.88
C SER A 7 -12.83 -13.23 -31.63
N LEU A 8 -13.58 -14.33 -31.65
CA LEU A 8 -14.36 -14.80 -30.50
C LEU A 8 -13.45 -15.23 -29.33
N PHE A 9 -12.32 -15.87 -29.64
CA PHE A 9 -11.30 -16.24 -28.65
C PHE A 9 -10.70 -15.02 -27.94
N PHE A 10 -10.41 -13.94 -28.68
CA PHE A 10 -9.90 -12.70 -28.11
C PHE A 10 -10.89 -12.01 -27.18
N VAL A 11 -12.19 -12.05 -27.47
CA VAL A 11 -13.24 -11.43 -26.63
C VAL A 11 -13.35 -12.15 -25.27
N ILE A 12 -13.19 -13.47 -25.23
CA ILE A 12 -13.31 -14.26 -24.00
C ILE A 12 -12.14 -13.99 -23.04
N THR A 13 -10.95 -13.66 -23.54
CA THR A 13 -9.76 -13.42 -22.69
C THR A 13 -9.77 -12.10 -21.91
N PHE A 14 -10.68 -11.16 -22.20
CA PHE A 14 -10.72 -9.84 -21.53
C PHE A 14 -11.51 -9.81 -20.21
N PHE A 15 -12.31 -10.83 -19.89
CA PHE A 15 -13.24 -10.79 -18.73
C PHE A 15 -12.60 -11.09 -17.36
N GLY A 16 -11.28 -11.12 -17.24
CA GLY A 16 -10.59 -11.67 -16.06
C GLY A 16 -9.84 -10.70 -15.14
N VAL A 17 -9.79 -9.40 -15.44
CA VAL A 17 -8.92 -8.48 -14.68
C VAL A 17 -9.77 -7.58 -13.79
N TYR A 18 -9.98 -8.03 -12.54
CA TYR A 18 -10.61 -7.23 -11.50
C TYR A 18 -9.55 -6.80 -10.48
N ALA A 19 -9.44 -5.49 -10.25
CA ALA A 19 -8.69 -4.95 -9.12
C ALA A 19 -9.34 -5.45 -7.83
N LYS A 20 -8.58 -6.12 -6.97
CA LYS A 20 -9.04 -6.54 -5.66
C LYS A 20 -8.65 -5.47 -4.65
N LYS A 21 -9.64 -4.98 -3.92
CA LYS A 21 -9.40 -4.11 -2.77
C LYS A 21 -8.59 -4.86 -1.72
N VAL A 22 -7.57 -4.20 -1.19
CA VAL A 22 -6.77 -4.67 -0.07
C VAL A 22 -7.46 -4.22 1.21
N ASP A 23 -7.89 -5.18 2.02
CA ASP A 23 -8.44 -4.90 3.34
C ASP A 23 -7.32 -4.46 4.30
N ILE A 24 -7.71 -3.76 5.37
CA ILE A 24 -6.78 -3.19 6.35
C ILE A 24 -5.91 -4.24 7.05
N GLU A 25 -6.41 -5.46 7.28
CA GLU A 25 -5.64 -6.53 7.95
C GLU A 25 -4.57 -7.10 7.01
N THR A 26 -4.90 -7.25 5.73
CA THR A 26 -3.94 -7.60 4.68
C THR A 26 -2.89 -6.49 4.54
N ALA A 27 -3.31 -5.22 4.50
CA ALA A 27 -2.39 -4.08 4.43
C ALA A 27 -1.48 -4.00 5.65
N LYS A 28 -2.00 -4.28 6.85
CA LYS A 28 -1.23 -4.32 8.11
C LYS A 28 -0.15 -5.39 8.09
N LYS A 29 -0.48 -6.60 7.63
CA LYS A 29 0.51 -7.68 7.45
C LYS A 29 1.56 -7.31 6.43
N ALA A 30 1.16 -6.71 5.31
CA ALA A 30 2.07 -6.20 4.29
C ALA A 30 3.01 -5.14 4.87
N ALA A 31 2.48 -4.14 5.59
CA ALA A 31 3.27 -3.10 6.24
C ALA A 31 4.35 -3.67 7.17
N LYS A 32 3.98 -4.65 8.01
CA LYS A 32 4.92 -5.32 8.92
C LYS A 32 6.05 -6.03 8.16
N ASN A 33 5.70 -6.80 7.13
CA ASN A 33 6.68 -7.52 6.31
C ASN A 33 7.59 -6.57 5.53
N VAL A 34 7.02 -5.49 4.99
CA VAL A 34 7.76 -4.46 4.27
C VAL A 34 8.77 -3.78 5.18
N TYR A 35 8.33 -3.35 6.36
CA TYR A 35 9.23 -2.75 7.34
C TYR A 35 10.36 -3.71 7.71
N TYR A 36 10.04 -4.97 8.03
CA TYR A 36 11.03 -6.00 8.33
C TYR A 36 12.07 -6.17 7.21
N ILE A 37 11.63 -6.39 5.97
CA ILE A 37 12.53 -6.61 4.82
C ILE A 37 13.40 -5.38 4.56
N LYS A 38 12.83 -4.17 4.66
CA LYS A 38 13.55 -2.94 4.38
C LYS A 38 14.52 -2.59 5.51
N ALA A 39 14.06 -2.65 6.76
CA ALA A 39 14.84 -2.31 7.95
C ALA A 39 15.99 -3.30 8.18
N ASN A 40 15.83 -4.59 7.86
CA ASN A 40 16.90 -5.58 8.05
C ASN A 40 18.17 -5.33 7.23
N ASN A 41 18.13 -4.48 6.21
CA ASN A 41 19.34 -4.06 5.50
C ASN A 41 20.16 -3.02 6.29
N PHE A 42 19.58 -2.41 7.32
CA PHE A 42 20.16 -1.32 8.10
C PHE A 42 20.29 -1.64 9.58
N PHE A 43 19.32 -2.37 10.14
CA PHE A 43 19.21 -2.69 11.56
C PHE A 43 18.90 -4.17 11.72
N GLN A 44 19.54 -4.85 12.66
CA GLN A 44 19.20 -6.23 12.98
C GLN A 44 17.91 -6.24 13.82
N LYS A 45 16.76 -6.50 13.21
CA LYS A 45 15.46 -6.62 13.91
C LYS A 45 14.83 -7.99 13.65
N SER A 46 14.22 -8.57 14.68
CA SER A 46 13.34 -9.74 14.49
C SER A 46 11.95 -9.26 14.07
N LEU A 47 11.23 -10.11 13.33
CA LEU A 47 9.82 -9.86 12.99
C LEU A 47 8.93 -9.76 14.25
N SER A 48 9.32 -10.41 15.35
CA SER A 48 8.65 -10.30 16.66
C SER A 48 8.71 -8.89 17.23
N ASP A 49 9.77 -8.15 16.94
CA ASP A 49 10.06 -6.85 17.56
C ASP A 49 9.37 -5.70 16.83
N ILE A 50 8.69 -6.00 15.72
CA ILE A 50 8.00 -5.04 14.87
C ILE A 50 6.50 -5.12 15.18
N ASN A 51 5.99 -4.10 15.86
CA ASN A 51 4.56 -3.86 15.98
C ASN A 51 4.15 -2.73 15.04
N VAL A 52 3.06 -2.94 14.30
CA VAL A 52 2.49 -1.95 13.39
C VAL A 52 1.10 -1.54 13.87
N SER A 53 0.88 -0.24 13.98
CA SER A 53 -0.40 0.36 14.37
C SER A 53 -0.96 1.18 13.22
N TRP A 54 -2.22 0.96 12.87
CA TRP A 54 -2.91 1.77 11.87
C TRP A 54 -3.12 3.19 12.41
N VAL A 55 -2.83 4.19 11.59
CA VAL A 55 -2.93 5.61 12.00
C VAL A 55 -3.67 6.51 11.02
N TYR A 56 -3.77 6.12 9.75
CA TYR A 56 -4.44 6.92 8.73
C TYR A 56 -4.94 6.06 7.57
N THR A 57 -6.06 6.48 6.98
CA THR A 57 -6.58 5.95 5.72
C THR A 57 -6.95 7.12 4.84
N GLU A 58 -6.47 7.10 3.60
CA GLU A 58 -6.93 8.03 2.59
C GLU A 58 -8.11 7.46 1.83
N PHE A 59 -9.08 8.31 1.53
CA PHE A 59 -10.27 7.92 0.78
C PHE A 59 -10.44 8.77 -0.47
N TYR A 60 -10.88 8.12 -1.54
CA TYR A 60 -11.34 8.77 -2.75
C TYR A 60 -12.66 8.10 -3.17
N ASN A 61 -13.69 8.90 -3.43
CA ASN A 61 -15.04 8.40 -3.73
C ASN A 61 -15.56 7.35 -2.73
N ASN A 62 -15.27 7.55 -1.44
CA ASN A 62 -15.68 6.66 -0.34
C ASN A 62 -15.00 5.27 -0.36
N GLU A 63 -13.93 5.12 -1.14
CA GLU A 63 -13.10 3.93 -1.23
C GLU A 63 -11.71 4.20 -0.66
N PRO A 64 -11.11 3.27 0.11
CA PRO A 64 -9.76 3.45 0.62
C PRO A 64 -8.77 3.42 -0.55
N VAL A 65 -7.82 4.35 -0.53
CA VAL A 65 -6.76 4.51 -1.55
C VAL A 65 -5.42 3.99 -1.02
N TYR A 66 -5.11 4.33 0.23
CA TYR A 66 -3.95 3.82 0.94
C TYR A 66 -4.16 3.86 2.44
N TYR A 67 -3.38 3.02 3.13
CA TYR A 67 -3.32 2.92 4.58
C TYR A 67 -1.93 3.32 5.06
N VAL A 68 -1.87 3.94 6.23
CA VAL A 68 -0.61 4.26 6.90
C VAL A 68 -0.54 3.55 8.24
N PHE A 69 0.63 2.96 8.49
CA PHE A 69 0.94 2.26 9.73
C PHE A 69 2.21 2.82 10.35
N ASN A 70 2.14 3.23 11.62
CA ASN A 70 3.34 3.54 12.41
C ASN A 70 3.98 2.26 12.93
N VAL A 71 5.29 2.27 13.08
CA VAL A 71 6.06 1.13 13.59
C VAL A 71 6.56 1.45 14.99
N ASN A 72 6.25 0.58 15.95
CA ASN A 72 6.64 0.70 17.36
C ASN A 72 6.38 2.12 17.92
N ASN A 73 5.31 2.76 17.46
CA ASN A 73 4.90 4.15 17.74
C ASN A 73 5.85 5.25 17.26
N THR A 74 7.17 5.06 17.29
CA THR A 74 8.16 6.13 17.01
C THR A 74 9.25 5.72 16.02
N GLU A 75 9.32 4.46 15.61
CA GLU A 75 10.40 3.92 14.78
C GLU A 75 10.09 4.00 13.29
N GLY A 76 9.36 5.01 12.83
CA GLY A 76 9.00 5.12 11.43
C GLY A 76 7.55 4.73 11.12
N PHE A 77 7.29 4.62 9.82
CA PHE A 77 5.98 4.31 9.28
C PHE A 77 6.09 3.63 7.91
N VAL A 78 5.00 2.99 7.48
CA VAL A 78 4.85 2.41 6.15
C VAL A 78 3.50 2.83 5.56
N ILE A 79 3.50 3.25 4.30
CA ILE A 79 2.31 3.59 3.52
C ILE A 79 2.07 2.49 2.49
N ILE A 80 0.92 1.82 2.60
CA ILE A 80 0.53 0.68 1.77
C ILE A 80 -0.67 1.05 0.91
N SER A 81 -0.63 0.71 -0.38
CA SER A 81 -1.78 0.92 -1.26
C SER A 81 -2.96 0.03 -0.84
N ALA A 82 -4.18 0.55 -0.98
CA ALA A 82 -5.41 -0.18 -0.74
C ALA A 82 -5.93 -0.94 -1.98
N ASP A 83 -5.16 -0.95 -3.07
CA ASP A 83 -5.46 -1.65 -4.32
C ASP A 83 -4.32 -2.63 -4.65
N ASP A 84 -4.65 -3.83 -5.14
CA ASP A 84 -3.68 -4.88 -5.44
C ASP A 84 -3.01 -4.74 -6.83
N ILE A 85 -3.55 -3.90 -7.71
CA ILE A 85 -2.93 -3.57 -9.01
C ILE A 85 -1.83 -2.53 -8.83
N ALA A 86 -1.98 -1.65 -7.83
CA ALA A 86 -1.00 -0.61 -7.54
C ALA A 86 0.28 -1.17 -6.92
N LYS A 87 1.38 -0.40 -7.02
CA LYS A 87 2.62 -0.74 -6.32
C LYS A 87 2.31 -0.82 -4.81
N PRO A 88 2.55 -1.96 -4.15
CA PRO A 88 2.00 -2.22 -2.81
C PRO A 88 2.58 -1.29 -1.73
N ILE A 89 3.77 -0.72 -1.97
CA ILE A 89 4.47 0.18 -1.05
C ILE A 89 4.57 1.56 -1.72
N ILE A 90 3.86 2.54 -1.16
CA ILE A 90 3.92 3.93 -1.61
C ILE A 90 5.15 4.62 -1.03
N GLY A 91 5.40 4.42 0.27
CA GLY A 91 6.53 5.02 0.97
C GLY A 91 6.75 4.41 2.35
N TYR A 92 7.91 4.66 2.94
CA TYR A 92 8.23 4.27 4.32
C TYR A 92 9.30 5.19 4.90
N SER A 93 9.39 5.22 6.23
CA SER A 93 10.47 5.82 7.00
C SER A 93 10.90 4.86 8.10
N PHE A 94 12.17 4.90 8.50
CA PHE A 94 12.68 4.23 9.71
C PHE A 94 12.78 5.19 10.90
N GLU A 95 12.37 6.44 10.71
CA GLU A 95 12.49 7.53 11.68
C GLU A 95 11.15 8.24 11.84
N GLY A 96 10.75 8.42 13.09
CA GLY A 96 9.59 9.21 13.48
C GLY A 96 8.23 8.61 13.06
N PRO A 97 7.15 8.93 13.79
CA PRO A 97 5.81 8.55 13.34
C PRO A 97 5.41 9.31 12.07
N TYR A 98 4.43 8.77 11.34
CA TYR A 98 3.76 9.52 10.29
C TYR A 98 3.07 10.77 10.86
N PRO A 99 3.39 11.98 10.36
CA PRO A 99 2.73 13.20 10.80
C PRO A 99 1.36 13.31 10.14
N VAL A 100 0.28 13.00 10.86
CA VAL A 100 -1.10 13.11 10.33
C VAL A 100 -1.50 14.57 10.05
N PHE A 101 -0.89 15.52 10.75
CA PHE A 101 -1.16 16.95 10.61
C PHE A 101 0.11 17.70 10.19
N ASN A 102 -0.05 18.90 9.62
CA ASN A 102 1.04 19.80 9.23
C ASN A 102 2.09 19.16 8.31
N GLN A 103 1.63 18.33 7.37
CA GLN A 103 2.51 17.76 6.35
C GLN A 103 3.04 18.84 5.41
N PRO A 104 4.29 18.72 4.92
CA PRO A 104 4.81 19.63 3.92
C PRO A 104 3.91 19.65 2.68
N PRO A 105 3.59 20.82 2.10
CA PRO A 105 2.65 20.91 0.98
C PRO A 105 3.09 20.10 -0.23
N GLN A 106 4.41 19.94 -0.45
CA GLN A 106 4.96 19.12 -1.52
C GLN A 106 4.67 17.63 -1.33
N PHE A 107 4.69 17.17 -0.07
CA PHE A 107 4.32 15.80 0.28
C PHE A 107 2.84 15.57 0.03
N THR A 108 1.99 16.50 0.49
CA THR A 108 0.54 16.42 0.29
C THR A 108 0.17 16.41 -1.19
N GLU A 109 0.83 17.23 -2.02
CA GLU A 109 0.61 17.25 -3.48
C GLU A 109 1.00 15.91 -4.12
N TRP A 110 2.17 15.35 -3.76
CA TRP A 110 2.61 14.05 -4.26
C TRP A 110 1.64 12.92 -3.87
N MET A 111 1.18 12.92 -2.61
CA MET A 111 0.20 11.95 -2.11
C MET A 111 -1.18 12.13 -2.75
N GLY A 112 -1.52 13.35 -3.18
CA GLY A 112 -2.74 13.66 -3.92
C GLY A 112 -2.85 12.91 -5.25
N GLY A 113 -1.72 12.58 -5.89
CA GLY A 113 -1.70 11.81 -7.14
C GLY A 113 -2.16 10.35 -7.02
N TYR A 114 -2.40 9.85 -5.81
CA TYR A 114 -3.00 8.52 -5.60
C TYR A 114 -4.54 8.57 -5.51
N LYS A 115 -5.13 9.75 -5.35
CA LYS A 115 -6.58 9.96 -5.43
C LYS A 115 -7.02 10.04 -6.89
#